data_AF-A0A518GEB1-F1
#
_entry.id   AF-A0A518GEB1-F1
#
_cell.length_a   1.000
_cell.length_b   1.000
_cell.length_c   1.000
_cell.angle_alpha   90.00
_cell.angle_beta   90.00
_cell.angle_gamma   90.00
#
_symmetry.space_group_name_H-M   'P 1'
#
loop_
_entity.id
_entity.type
_entity.pdbx_description
1 polymer ?
#
loop_
_entity_poly.entity_id
_entity_poly.type
_entity_poly.pdbx_seq_one_letter_code
_entity_poly.pdbx_strand_id
1 'polypeptide(L)'
;MPNAPALTLQKLLWRTLLKTRGVLVTYKATGFVIAELKVVFTRPGEDQVDMSDNFSLVSKQWDVLIDPATLINPTGTPIEPELGHVITKLDGTVYRVQSGDGSRNCWRWSDGLQTWRRTHTVID
;
A
#
# COMPACT_ATOMS: atom_id res chain seq x y z
N MET A 1 -14.08 10.08 -23.99
CA MET A 1 -12.64 10.41 -24.05
C MET A 1 -12.24 10.96 -22.69
N PRO A 2 -11.32 10.33 -21.91
CA PRO A 2 -10.94 10.89 -20.63
C PRO A 2 -10.01 12.10 -20.85
N ASN A 3 -10.26 13.17 -20.09
CA ASN A 3 -9.56 14.46 -20.14
C ASN A 3 -8.05 14.31 -19.87
N ALA A 4 -7.23 14.46 -20.91
CA ALA A 4 -5.77 14.48 -20.85
C ALA A 4 -5.13 15.39 -19.77
N PRO A 5 -5.67 16.57 -19.40
CA PRO A 5 -5.05 17.39 -18.35
C PRO A 5 -5.17 16.78 -16.95
N ALA A 6 -6.25 16.03 -16.65
CA ALA A 6 -6.46 15.41 -15.34
C ALA A 6 -5.44 14.29 -15.07
N LEU A 7 -5.14 13.50 -16.10
CA LEU A 7 -4.16 12.40 -16.03
C LEU A 7 -2.73 12.91 -15.77
N THR A 8 -2.41 14.09 -16.30
CA THR A 8 -1.07 14.70 -16.18
C THR A 8 -0.85 15.28 -14.78
N LEU A 9 -1.87 15.92 -14.20
CA LEU A 9 -1.83 16.47 -12.84
C LEU A 9 -1.65 15.36 -11.78
N GLN A 10 -2.37 14.25 -11.93
CA GLN A 10 -2.27 13.12 -10.98
C GLN A 10 -0.91 12.42 -11.04
N LYS A 11 -0.33 12.22 -12.23
CA LYS A 11 1.05 11.72 -12.36
C LYS A 11 2.08 12.65 -11.69
N LEU A 12 1.82 13.96 -11.70
CA LEU A 12 2.66 14.93 -11.00
C LEU A 12 2.51 14.80 -9.47
N LEU A 13 1.26 14.67 -8.99
CA LEU A 13 0.96 14.43 -7.58
C LEU A 13 1.62 13.14 -7.07
N TRP A 14 1.67 12.09 -7.89
CA TRP A 14 2.38 10.84 -7.57
C TRP A 14 3.85 11.06 -7.30
N ARG A 15 4.54 11.68 -8.25
CA ARG A 15 5.98 11.93 -8.17
C ARG A 15 6.28 12.77 -6.94
N THR A 16 5.42 13.71 -6.60
CA THR A 16 5.52 14.50 -5.38
C THR A 16 5.28 13.66 -4.13
N LEU A 17 4.25 12.82 -4.10
CA LEU A 17 3.94 11.93 -2.96
C LEU A 17 5.08 10.93 -2.71
N LEU A 18 5.59 10.27 -3.76
CA LEU A 18 6.77 9.39 -3.67
C LEU A 18 8.02 10.14 -3.22
N LYS A 19 8.24 11.36 -3.70
CA LYS A 19 9.41 12.15 -3.30
C LYS A 19 9.35 12.56 -1.83
N THR A 20 8.16 12.87 -1.32
CA THR A 20 7.98 13.42 0.04
C THR A 20 7.70 12.37 1.10
N ARG A 21 7.05 11.25 0.74
CA ARG A 21 6.56 10.22 1.66
C ARG A 21 6.92 8.79 1.25
N GLY A 22 7.61 8.62 0.12
CA GLY A 22 7.97 7.30 -0.37
C GLY A 22 9.04 6.64 0.50
N VAL A 23 8.77 5.40 0.88
CA VAL A 23 9.64 4.56 1.71
C VAL A 23 10.08 3.36 0.87
N LEU A 24 11.37 3.02 0.93
CA LEU A 24 11.86 1.78 0.32
C LEU A 24 11.55 0.60 1.24
N VAL A 25 11.03 -0.46 0.64
CA VAL A 25 10.64 -1.70 1.33
C VAL A 25 11.09 -2.92 0.52
N THR A 26 11.20 -4.04 1.19
CA THR A 26 11.26 -5.35 0.55
C THR A 26 9.85 -5.90 0.43
N TYR A 27 9.44 -6.29 -0.78
CA TYR A 27 8.16 -6.95 -1.02
C TYR A 27 8.38 -8.43 -1.30
N LYS A 28 7.78 -9.31 -0.52
CA LYS A 28 7.82 -10.75 -0.70
C LYS A 28 6.47 -11.25 -1.19
N ALA A 29 6.47 -11.76 -2.41
CA ALA A 29 5.34 -12.47 -3.02
C ALA A 29 5.54 -13.98 -2.89
N THR A 30 4.53 -14.75 -3.31
CA THR A 30 4.68 -16.21 -3.44
C THR A 30 5.72 -16.54 -4.50
N GLY A 31 6.89 -17.02 -4.08
CA GLY A 31 7.95 -17.52 -4.97
C GLY A 31 9.00 -16.50 -5.41
N PHE A 32 8.88 -15.20 -5.03
CA PHE A 32 9.90 -14.20 -5.36
C PHE A 32 9.91 -13.01 -4.40
N VAL A 33 10.97 -12.20 -4.50
CA VAL A 33 11.18 -10.99 -3.70
C VAL A 33 11.52 -9.83 -4.62
N ILE A 34 10.88 -8.68 -4.39
CA ILE A 34 11.23 -7.40 -4.99
C ILE A 34 11.97 -6.60 -3.91
N ALA A 35 13.26 -6.38 -4.11
CA ALA A 35 14.05 -5.50 -3.27
C ALA A 35 13.80 -4.03 -3.64
N GLU A 36 13.87 -3.13 -2.65
CA GLU A 36 13.83 -1.68 -2.85
C GLU A 36 12.57 -1.16 -3.58
N LEU A 37 11.43 -1.80 -3.34
CA LEU A 37 10.14 -1.30 -3.82
C LEU A 37 9.83 0.02 -3.10
N LYS A 38 9.49 1.08 -3.85
CA LYS A 38 9.12 2.37 -3.26
C LYS A 38 7.61 2.47 -3.07
N VAL A 39 7.16 2.59 -1.83
CA VAL A 39 5.73 2.62 -1.45
C VAL A 39 5.40 3.82 -0.57
N VAL A 40 4.12 4.12 -0.41
CA VAL A 40 3.67 5.15 0.56
C VAL A 40 2.73 4.50 1.58
N PHE A 41 3.09 4.58 2.85
CA PHE A 41 2.24 4.15 3.96
C PHE A 41 1.22 5.24 4.29
N THR A 42 -0.06 4.89 4.37
CA THR A 42 -1.09 5.81 4.88
C THR A 42 -1.23 5.61 6.39
N ARG A 43 -1.37 6.70 7.15
CA ARG A 43 -1.53 6.64 8.61
C ARG A 43 -2.70 5.72 9.00
N PRO A 44 -2.55 4.85 10.01
CA PRO A 44 -3.65 4.01 10.51
C PRO A 44 -4.75 4.91 11.04
N GLY A 45 -6.01 4.48 10.89
CA GLY A 45 -7.11 5.11 11.61
C GLY A 45 -6.91 4.95 13.12
N GLU A 46 -7.39 5.91 13.90
CA GLU A 46 -7.57 5.69 15.33
C GLU A 46 -8.74 4.72 15.50
N ASP A 47 -8.49 3.57 16.13
CA ASP A 47 -9.61 2.72 16.58
C ASP A 47 -10.23 3.44 17.78
N GLN A 48 -11.57 3.40 17.87
CA GLN A 48 -12.37 4.28 18.73
C GLN A 48 -11.75 4.55 20.11
N VAL A 49 -11.66 5.84 20.45
CA VAL A 49 -11.22 6.32 21.76
C VAL A 49 -12.29 5.91 22.78
N ASP A 50 -11.93 5.04 23.71
CA ASP A 50 -12.75 4.81 24.90
C ASP A 50 -12.64 6.08 25.78
N MET A 51 -13.69 6.90 25.77
CA MET A 51 -13.72 8.19 26.48
C MET A 51 -13.73 8.06 28.01
N SER A 52 -13.69 6.84 28.53
CA SER A 52 -13.67 6.58 29.98
C SER A 52 -12.25 6.67 30.59
N ASP A 53 -11.20 6.33 29.84
CA ASP A 53 -9.85 6.13 30.42
C ASP A 53 -8.71 6.88 29.70
N ASN A 54 -9.00 7.80 28.76
CA ASN A 54 -7.99 8.55 27.98
C ASN A 54 -6.97 7.66 27.23
N PHE A 55 -7.28 6.40 26.97
CA PHE A 55 -6.40 5.48 26.24
C PHE A 55 -6.76 5.48 24.75
N SER A 56 -5.81 5.86 23.89
CA SER A 56 -5.96 5.77 22.44
C SER A 56 -5.40 4.45 21.92
N LEU A 57 -6.22 3.62 21.30
CA LEU A 57 -5.77 2.39 20.65
C LEU A 57 -5.48 2.70 19.18
N VAL A 58 -4.20 2.69 18.82
CA VAL A 58 -3.79 2.91 17.41
C VAL A 58 -4.03 1.63 16.64
N SER A 59 -4.78 1.71 15.53
CA SER A 59 -5.05 0.53 14.72
C SER A 59 -3.76 -0.08 14.19
N LYS A 60 -3.69 -1.41 14.24
CA LYS A 60 -2.64 -2.18 13.56
C LYS A 60 -2.84 -2.23 12.04
N GLN A 61 -3.98 -1.75 11.54
CA GLN A 61 -4.30 -1.76 10.12
C GLN A 61 -3.69 -0.55 9.40
N TRP A 62 -2.96 -0.84 8.32
CA TRP A 62 -2.32 0.17 7.48
C TRP A 62 -2.70 -0.08 6.03
N ASP A 63 -3.02 0.98 5.28
CA ASP A 63 -3.00 0.89 3.83
C ASP A 63 -1.62 1.29 3.28
N VAL A 64 -1.18 0.56 2.27
CA VAL A 64 0.05 0.84 1.53
C VAL A 64 -0.32 1.16 0.08
N LEU A 65 0.09 2.32 -0.39
CA LEU A 65 -0.07 2.73 -1.77
C LEU A 65 1.14 2.27 -2.57
N ILE A 66 0.87 1.52 -3.64
CA ILE A 66 1.86 0.91 -4.52
C ILE A 66 1.55 1.32 -5.96
N ASP A 67 2.59 1.70 -6.70
CA ASP A 67 2.50 1.92 -8.15
C ASP A 67 2.43 0.55 -8.87
N PRO A 68 1.35 0.27 -9.60
CA PRO A 68 1.20 -1.01 -10.29
C PRO A 68 2.33 -1.29 -11.29
N ALA A 69 3.00 -0.27 -11.83
CA ALA A 69 4.12 -0.44 -12.75
C ALA A 69 5.40 -0.94 -12.06
N THR A 70 5.48 -0.82 -10.74
CA THR A 70 6.65 -1.26 -9.94
C THR A 70 6.48 -2.64 -9.34
N LEU A 71 5.23 -3.11 -9.21
CA LEU A 71 4.92 -4.43 -8.66
C LEU A 71 4.84 -5.47 -9.78
N ILE A 72 6.01 -5.78 -10.34
CA ILE A 72 6.20 -6.73 -11.43
C ILE A 72 6.94 -7.97 -10.92
N ASN A 73 6.57 -9.14 -11.43
CA ASN A 73 7.29 -10.37 -11.16
C ASN A 73 8.62 -10.39 -11.97
N PRO A 74 9.50 -11.40 -11.75
CA PRO A 74 10.75 -11.52 -12.50
C PRO A 74 10.58 -11.70 -14.01
N THR A 75 9.39 -12.09 -14.48
CA THR A 75 9.08 -12.20 -15.92
C THR A 75 8.55 -10.90 -16.52
N GLY A 76 8.48 -9.81 -15.75
CA GLY A 76 7.98 -8.50 -16.18
C GLY A 76 6.46 -8.36 -16.18
N THR A 77 5.73 -9.34 -15.63
CA THR A 77 4.27 -9.31 -15.54
C THR A 77 3.83 -8.56 -14.29
N PRO A 78 2.93 -7.57 -14.38
CA PRO A 78 2.32 -6.96 -13.21
C PRO A 78 1.58 -8.00 -12.39
N ILE A 79 1.84 -8.03 -11.08
CA ILE A 79 1.14 -8.91 -10.15
C ILE A 79 0.22 -8.11 -9.24
N GLU A 80 -0.74 -8.78 -8.64
CA GLU A 80 -1.63 -8.18 -7.64
C GLU A 80 -1.18 -8.55 -6.21
N PRO A 81 -1.44 -7.67 -5.23
CA PRO A 81 -1.26 -8.03 -3.83
C PRO A 81 -2.23 -9.12 -3.40
N GLU A 82 -1.71 -10.19 -2.80
CA GLU A 82 -2.48 -11.34 -2.33
C GLU A 82 -2.26 -11.58 -0.83
N LEU A 83 -3.19 -12.33 -0.22
CA LEU A 83 -3.11 -12.74 1.17
C LEU A 83 -1.81 -13.50 1.43
N GLY A 84 -1.07 -13.11 2.48
CA GLY A 84 0.20 -13.73 2.84
C GLY A 84 1.42 -13.14 2.15
N HIS A 85 1.24 -12.21 1.20
CA HIS A 85 2.35 -11.34 0.77
C HIS A 85 2.83 -10.47 1.95
N VAL A 86 4.10 -10.11 1.94
CA VAL A 86 4.75 -9.40 3.05
C VAL A 86 5.50 -8.17 2.55
N ILE A 87 5.36 -7.07 3.26
CA ILE A 87 6.07 -5.81 3.02
C ILE A 87 6.94 -5.53 4.25
N THR A 88 8.25 -5.46 4.07
CA THR A 88 9.20 -5.23 5.16
C THR A 88 9.91 -3.90 4.94
N LYS A 89 9.81 -3.00 5.91
CA LYS A 89 10.58 -1.74 5.92
C LYS A 89 12.06 -2.01 6.21
N LEU A 90 12.91 -1.03 5.88
CA LEU A 90 14.34 -1.10 6.19
C LEU A 90 14.66 -1.17 7.69
N ASP A 91 13.75 -0.66 8.54
CA ASP A 91 13.85 -0.77 10.00
C ASP A 91 13.46 -2.16 10.54
N GLY A 92 13.08 -3.10 9.66
CA GLY A 92 12.65 -4.45 10.02
C GLY A 92 11.16 -4.57 10.31
N THR A 93 10.39 -3.48 10.33
CA THR A 93 8.94 -3.54 10.56
C THR A 93 8.25 -4.33 9.45
N VAL A 94 7.43 -5.31 9.85
CA VAL A 94 6.73 -6.23 8.95
C VAL A 94 5.26 -5.86 8.85
N TYR A 95 4.80 -5.70 7.60
CA TYR A 95 3.40 -5.50 7.24
C TYR A 95 2.94 -6.68 6.42
N ARG A 96 1.94 -7.41 6.91
CA ARG A 96 1.33 -8.53 6.18
C ARG A 96 0.15 -8.05 5.36
N VAL A 97 0.10 -8.44 4.10
CA VAL A 97 -1.05 -8.18 3.23
C VAL A 97 -2.23 -9.04 3.70
N GLN A 98 -3.36 -8.38 3.94
CA GLN A 98 -4.61 -8.98 4.38
C GLN A 98 -5.80 -8.40 3.60
N SER A 99 -6.96 -9.03 3.73
CA SER A 99 -8.22 -8.48 3.22
C SER A 99 -8.76 -7.40 4.14
N GLY A 100 -9.20 -6.27 3.61
CA GLY A 100 -9.82 -5.21 4.42
C GLY A 100 -11.22 -5.56 4.94
N ASP A 101 -11.90 -6.53 4.31
CA ASP A 101 -13.31 -6.86 4.53
C ASP A 101 -13.59 -8.36 4.73
N GLY A 102 -12.54 -9.17 4.92
CA GLY A 102 -12.66 -10.63 5.01
C GLY A 102 -12.87 -11.34 3.66
N SER A 103 -12.88 -10.62 2.53
CA SER A 103 -12.89 -11.21 1.20
C SER A 103 -11.50 -11.76 0.82
N ARG A 104 -11.36 -12.38 -0.36
CA ARG A 104 -10.01 -12.70 -0.89
C ARG A 104 -9.28 -11.46 -1.43
N ASN A 105 -9.98 -10.35 -1.63
CA ASN A 105 -9.40 -9.18 -2.24
C ASN A 105 -8.60 -8.37 -1.20
N CYS A 106 -7.29 -8.25 -1.42
CA CYS A 106 -6.38 -7.57 -0.51
C CYS A 106 -6.02 -6.15 -0.97
N TRP A 107 -6.62 -5.69 -2.07
CA TRP A 107 -6.31 -4.38 -2.64
C TRP A 107 -7.50 -3.74 -3.36
N ARG A 108 -7.43 -2.43 -3.57
CA ARG A 108 -8.36 -1.68 -4.40
C ARG A 108 -7.65 -0.57 -5.13
N TRP A 109 -8.23 -0.08 -6.21
CA TRP A 109 -7.78 1.20 -6.76
C TRP A 109 -8.07 2.29 -5.73
N SER A 110 -7.07 3.13 -5.42
CA SER A 110 -7.31 4.26 -4.50
C SER A 110 -8.14 5.38 -5.12
N ASP A 111 -8.34 5.34 -6.45
CA ASP A 111 -9.19 6.27 -7.19
C ASP A 111 -9.91 5.57 -8.35
N GLY A 112 -10.90 6.25 -8.94
CA GLY A 112 -11.65 5.75 -10.10
C GLY A 112 -10.86 5.75 -11.41
N LEU A 113 -9.60 6.20 -11.39
CA LEU A 113 -8.72 6.28 -12.56
C LEU A 113 -7.62 5.21 -12.56
N GLN A 114 -7.64 4.32 -11.55
CA GLN A 114 -6.74 3.19 -11.42
C GLN A 114 -5.27 3.62 -11.34
N THR A 115 -5.01 4.77 -10.70
CA THR A 115 -3.66 5.34 -10.66
C THR A 115 -2.76 4.59 -9.67
N TRP A 116 -3.33 4.07 -8.58
CA TRP A 116 -2.60 3.40 -7.50
C TRP A 116 -3.36 2.22 -6.95
N ARG A 117 -2.60 1.18 -6.58
CA ARG A 117 -3.13 0.09 -5.78
C ARG A 117 -2.97 0.44 -4.31
N ARG A 118 -4.09 0.48 -3.62
CA ARG A 118 -4.18 0.54 -2.18
C ARG A 118 -4.25 -0.88 -1.64
N THR A 119 -3.18 -1.34 -1.03
CA THR A 119 -3.08 -2.67 -0.41
C THR A 119 -3.39 -2.57 1.07
N HIS A 120 -4.25 -3.46 1.55
CA HIS A 120 -4.60 -3.54 2.96
C HIS A 120 -3.57 -4.40 3.70
N THR A 121 -3.06 -3.89 4.82
CA THR A 121 -2.02 -4.57 5.60
C THR A 121 -2.25 -4.48 7.11
N VAL A 122 -1.65 -5.40 7.84
CA VAL A 122 -1.59 -5.37 9.31
C VAL A 122 -0.12 -5.42 9.73
N ILE A 123 0.24 -4.60 10.72
CA ILE A 123 1.57 -4.66 11.35
C ILE A 123 1.64 -5.86 12.31
N ASP A 124 2.69 -6.67 12.16
CA ASP A 124 3.00 -7.75 13.12
C ASP A 124 3.45 -7.16 14.47
#